data_AF-A0A453LUV1-F1
#
_entry.id   AF-A0A453LUV1-F1
#
_cell.length_a   1.000
_cell.length_b   1.000
_cell.length_c   1.000
_cell.angle_alpha   90.00
_cell.angle_beta   90.00
_cell.angle_gamma   90.00
#
_symmetry.space_group_name_H-M   'P 1'
#
loop_
_entity.id
_entity.type
_entity.pdbx_description
1 polymer ?
#
loop_
_entity_poly.entity_id
_entity_poly.type
_entity_poly.pdbx_seq_one_letter_code
_entity_poly.pdbx_strand_id
1 'polypeptide(L)'
;MPRRLLEGAMALAVTPDAANSSGSGAAPGSGPLWWVSDCHGAWYSLAVMLPSLAFVGFLAWQARRSFRRLSYGRSHVVVVAYYALLWAVALLNLLWCFLQAWQCMPDRAFSWNVLSLFTKSGMLFLEVSLIAFLLQGNEASGYESLGRTFVISGAVVSADVLLKTIYVFGFGVPLFIDADQGTGGKWGLWIIHKLVLTGVYGLIVFMHHSRWKDRLPAKPAYYQYVCAMLALNGLSLFGCFLIACGAGFGLWLYNLTTVCYHALYLPLLYVTFLADFFQEEDMLLENVYYSEMKDAGFFDADWD
;
A
#
# COMPACT_ATOMS: atom_id res chain seq x y z
N MET A 1 55.32 -18.13 55.60
CA MET A 1 54.38 -18.13 56.73
C MET A 1 52.95 -18.21 56.19
N PRO A 2 51.97 -18.76 56.94
CA PRO A 2 50.90 -19.63 56.43
C PRO A 2 49.65 -18.88 55.92
N ARG A 3 48.72 -19.42 55.09
CA ARG A 3 48.36 -20.78 54.61
C ARG A 3 47.68 -21.74 55.61
N ARG A 4 46.35 -21.60 55.77
CA ARG A 4 45.26 -22.51 56.24
C ARG A 4 44.10 -21.56 56.62
N LEU A 5 42.84 -21.74 56.25
CA LEU A 5 42.08 -22.98 56.06
C LEU A 5 41.45 -23.10 54.66
N LEU A 6 41.49 -24.32 54.14
CA LEU A 6 40.59 -24.85 53.11
C LEU A 6 40.01 -26.15 53.71
N GLU A 7 39.00 -26.73 53.05
CA GLU A 7 38.41 -28.05 53.31
C GLU A 7 37.25 -28.12 54.33
N GLY A 8 36.12 -28.58 53.80
CA GLY A 8 34.82 -28.79 54.45
C GLY A 8 33.85 -29.32 53.38
N ALA A 9 34.27 -30.36 52.66
CA ALA A 9 33.57 -30.92 51.50
C ALA A 9 32.70 -32.13 51.88
N MET A 10 31.79 -32.51 50.96
CA MET A 10 30.98 -33.75 50.94
C MET A 10 29.81 -33.84 51.95
N ALA A 11 28.66 -34.47 51.63
CA ALA A 11 28.09 -34.92 50.34
C ALA A 11 26.60 -35.34 50.45
N LEU A 12 25.95 -35.54 49.28
CA LEU A 12 24.92 -36.55 48.95
C LEU A 12 23.49 -36.52 49.58
N ALA A 13 22.53 -36.07 48.75
CA ALA A 13 21.16 -36.60 48.53
C ALA A 13 20.54 -35.86 47.30
N VAL A 14 19.92 -36.42 46.25
CA VAL A 14 19.63 -37.81 45.79
C VAL A 14 18.61 -38.58 46.63
N THR A 15 17.42 -39.03 46.15
CA THR A 15 16.63 -38.87 44.88
C THR A 15 15.11 -39.09 45.26
N PRO A 16 14.19 -39.65 44.44
CA PRO A 16 13.34 -39.00 43.41
C PRO A 16 11.80 -39.18 43.66
N ASP A 17 11.00 -38.94 42.61
CA ASP A 17 9.61 -39.42 42.38
C ASP A 17 8.42 -38.77 43.14
N ALA A 18 7.21 -38.63 42.57
CA ALA A 18 6.77 -38.69 41.16
C ALA A 18 5.38 -38.03 40.94
N ALA A 19 5.13 -37.66 39.68
CA ALA A 19 3.83 -37.63 38.94
C ALA A 19 2.51 -37.16 39.60
N ASN A 20 1.96 -36.04 39.08
CA ASN A 20 0.78 -36.04 38.19
C ASN A 20 0.53 -34.60 37.69
N SER A 21 0.75 -34.24 36.42
CA SER A 21 0.06 -34.66 35.18
C SER A 21 -1.29 -33.97 34.91
N SER A 22 -1.23 -32.74 34.39
CA SER A 22 -2.21 -32.21 33.44
C SER A 22 -1.50 -31.37 32.39
N GLY A 23 -0.77 -32.04 31.51
CA GLY A 23 -0.07 -31.37 30.41
C GLY A 23 -1.06 -30.89 29.34
N SER A 24 -1.09 -29.58 29.12
CA SER A 24 -1.44 -28.97 27.83
C SER A 24 -0.19 -28.30 27.26
N GLY A 25 0.84 -29.11 27.01
CA GLY A 25 1.97 -28.70 26.17
C GLY A 25 1.46 -28.47 24.75
N ALA A 26 1.05 -27.24 24.45
CA ALA A 26 0.72 -26.83 23.10
C ALA A 26 2.01 -26.88 22.26
N ALA A 27 2.07 -27.82 21.32
CA ALA A 27 3.18 -27.91 20.38
C ALA A 27 3.25 -26.63 19.54
N PRO A 28 4.44 -26.04 19.31
CA PRO A 28 4.58 -24.94 18.39
C PRO A 28 4.33 -25.42 16.95
N GLY A 29 3.34 -24.82 16.28
CA GLY A 29 3.11 -24.94 14.84
C GLY A 29 2.53 -26.28 14.34
N SER A 30 1.20 -26.37 14.24
CA SER A 30 0.53 -27.43 13.47
C SER A 30 -0.76 -26.98 12.75
N GLY A 31 -0.94 -25.67 12.53
CA GLY A 31 -2.00 -25.11 11.68
C GLY A 31 -1.40 -24.20 10.60
N PRO A 32 -1.99 -24.12 9.38
CA PRO A 32 -1.43 -23.35 8.25
C PRO A 32 -1.40 -21.83 8.46
N LEU A 33 -1.87 -21.34 9.62
CA LEU A 33 -1.88 -19.94 10.04
C LEU A 33 -0.99 -19.67 11.26
N TRP A 34 -0.11 -20.59 11.69
CA TRP A 34 0.77 -20.35 12.85
C TRP A 34 1.65 -19.09 12.68
N TRP A 35 2.05 -18.78 11.44
CA TRP A 35 2.79 -17.56 11.12
C TRP A 35 2.00 -16.25 11.35
N VAL A 36 0.66 -16.34 11.45
CA VAL A 36 -0.24 -15.18 11.59
C VAL A 36 -0.25 -14.65 13.02
N SER A 37 -0.07 -15.53 14.02
CA SER A 37 -0.02 -15.17 15.44
C SER A 37 1.35 -14.68 15.90
N ASP A 38 2.43 -15.33 15.45
CA ASP A 38 3.68 -15.31 16.21
C ASP A 38 4.62 -14.13 15.86
N CYS A 39 4.44 -13.49 14.70
CA CYS A 39 5.32 -12.40 14.23
C CYS A 39 4.76 -10.99 14.56
N HIS A 40 3.51 -10.70 14.17
CA HIS A 40 2.86 -9.39 14.38
C HIS A 40 1.54 -9.44 15.17
N GLY A 41 1.15 -10.63 15.64
CA GLY A 41 -0.16 -10.86 16.25
C GLY A 41 -1.28 -11.03 15.23
N ALA A 42 -2.21 -11.96 15.52
CA ALA A 42 -3.21 -12.39 14.55
C ALA A 42 -4.15 -11.27 14.07
N TRP A 43 -4.46 -10.31 14.94
CA TRP A 43 -5.31 -9.16 14.62
C TRP A 43 -4.70 -8.22 13.57
N TYR A 44 -3.39 -7.95 13.66
CA TYR A 44 -2.68 -7.11 12.68
C TYR A 44 -2.70 -7.79 11.31
N SER A 45 -2.26 -9.04 11.26
CA SER A 45 -2.19 -9.87 10.06
C SER A 45 -3.57 -9.99 9.37
N LEU A 46 -4.64 -10.26 10.13
CA LEU A 46 -6.02 -10.32 9.60
C LEU A 46 -6.52 -8.97 9.09
N ALA A 47 -6.20 -7.87 9.78
CA ALA A 47 -6.64 -6.52 9.41
C ALA A 47 -6.06 -6.04 8.07
N VAL A 48 -4.87 -6.50 7.67
CA VAL A 48 -4.31 -6.21 6.33
C VAL A 48 -4.72 -7.26 5.29
N MET A 49 -4.75 -8.54 5.66
CA MET A 49 -5.01 -9.64 4.72
C MET A 49 -6.46 -9.68 4.23
N LEU A 50 -7.46 -9.50 5.10
CA LEU A 50 -8.87 -9.59 4.71
C LEU A 50 -9.29 -8.50 3.69
N PRO A 51 -8.98 -7.19 3.88
CA PRO A 51 -9.30 -6.17 2.88
C PRO A 51 -8.55 -6.38 1.56
N SER A 52 -7.28 -6.79 1.61
CA SER A 52 -6.47 -7.06 0.42
C SER A 52 -7.04 -8.21 -0.42
N LEU A 53 -7.43 -9.31 0.24
CA LEU A 53 -8.04 -10.46 -0.42
C LEU A 53 -9.44 -10.15 -0.96
N ALA A 54 -10.25 -9.41 -0.21
CA ALA A 54 -11.55 -8.92 -0.67
C ALA A 54 -11.41 -8.01 -1.90
N PHE A 55 -10.43 -7.11 -1.92
CA PHE A 55 -10.18 -6.20 -3.04
C PHE A 55 -9.69 -6.92 -4.30
N VAL A 56 -8.75 -7.87 -4.18
CA VAL A 56 -8.32 -8.69 -5.33
C VAL A 56 -9.46 -9.59 -5.83
N GLY A 57 -10.28 -10.14 -4.93
CA GLY A 57 -11.48 -10.89 -5.31
C GLY A 57 -12.52 -10.04 -6.05
N PHE A 58 -12.72 -8.80 -5.60
CA PHE A 58 -13.57 -7.81 -6.27
C PHE A 58 -13.02 -7.44 -7.65
N LEU A 59 -11.72 -7.15 -7.78
CA LEU A 59 -11.08 -6.91 -9.07
C LEU A 59 -11.22 -8.13 -10.00
N ALA A 60 -11.06 -9.35 -9.50
CA ALA A 60 -11.23 -10.59 -10.28
C ALA A 60 -12.66 -10.77 -10.81
N TRP A 61 -13.66 -10.46 -9.98
CA TRP A 61 -15.07 -10.49 -10.37
C TRP A 61 -15.38 -9.42 -11.42
N GLN A 62 -14.93 -8.18 -11.19
CA GLN A 62 -15.13 -7.07 -12.13
C GLN A 62 -14.39 -7.30 -13.46
N ALA A 63 -13.16 -7.79 -13.44
CA ALA A 63 -12.37 -8.08 -14.65
C ALA A 63 -13.11 -9.02 -15.61
N ARG A 64 -13.75 -10.08 -15.08
CA ARG A 64 -14.58 -11.01 -15.89
C ARG A 64 -15.76 -10.33 -16.58
N ARG A 65 -16.31 -9.27 -15.96
CA ARG A 65 -17.43 -8.49 -16.51
C ARG A 65 -16.96 -7.42 -17.50
N SER A 66 -15.82 -6.78 -17.24
CA SER A 66 -15.27 -5.69 -18.05
C SER A 66 -14.42 -6.13 -19.25
N PHE A 67 -13.81 -7.32 -19.24
CA PHE A 67 -12.90 -7.77 -20.31
C PHE A 67 -13.55 -7.78 -21.71
N ARG A 68 -14.86 -8.06 -21.80
CA ARG A 68 -15.62 -8.01 -23.07
C ARG A 68 -15.93 -6.59 -23.56
N ARG A 69 -15.91 -5.60 -22.66
CA ARG A 69 -16.27 -4.19 -22.96
C ARG A 69 -15.06 -3.37 -23.40
N LEU A 70 -13.92 -3.62 -22.74
CA LEU A 70 -12.66 -2.94 -23.01
C LEU A 70 -12.15 -3.11 -24.45
N SER A 71 -12.42 -4.25 -25.10
CA SER A 71 -11.83 -4.63 -26.39
C SER A 71 -12.19 -3.77 -27.62
N TYR A 72 -13.03 -2.72 -27.51
CA TYR A 72 -13.56 -1.96 -28.66
C TYR A 72 -13.21 -0.45 -28.70
N GLY A 73 -12.47 0.10 -27.72
CA GLY A 73 -12.18 1.54 -27.63
C GLY A 73 -10.82 1.98 -28.19
N ARG A 74 -10.77 3.12 -28.93
CA ARG A 74 -9.51 3.72 -29.44
C ARG A 74 -8.66 4.40 -28.35
N SER A 75 -9.23 4.65 -27.16
CA SER A 75 -8.60 5.22 -25.95
C SER A 75 -7.96 4.18 -25.01
N HIS A 76 -8.24 2.90 -25.26
CA HIS A 76 -8.06 1.78 -24.33
C HIS A 76 -6.66 1.58 -23.74
N VAL A 77 -5.59 1.88 -24.49
CA VAL A 77 -4.22 1.45 -24.15
C VAL A 77 -3.76 1.99 -22.79
N VAL A 78 -4.00 3.27 -22.51
CA VAL A 78 -3.48 3.91 -21.28
C VAL A 78 -4.34 3.55 -20.07
N VAL A 79 -5.65 3.41 -20.28
CA VAL A 79 -6.65 2.99 -19.27
C VAL A 79 -6.35 1.57 -18.81
N VAL A 80 -6.09 0.67 -19.77
CA VAL A 80 -5.71 -0.71 -19.48
C VAL A 80 -4.31 -0.83 -18.91
N ALA A 81 -3.36 0.04 -19.29
CA ALA A 81 -2.06 0.09 -18.60
C ALA A 81 -2.25 0.44 -17.11
N TYR A 82 -3.09 1.42 -16.78
CA TYR A 82 -3.38 1.79 -15.38
C TYR A 82 -4.17 0.69 -14.64
N TYR A 83 -5.15 0.06 -15.27
CA TYR A 83 -5.89 -1.08 -14.69
C TYR A 83 -4.99 -2.30 -14.47
N ALA A 84 -4.10 -2.61 -15.41
CA ALA A 84 -3.13 -3.69 -15.30
C ALA A 84 -2.09 -3.43 -14.19
N LEU A 85 -1.67 -2.17 -14.01
CA LEU A 85 -0.83 -1.77 -12.88
C LEU A 85 -1.57 -1.85 -11.55
N LEU A 86 -2.83 -1.41 -11.47
CA LEU A 86 -3.62 -1.59 -10.26
C LEU A 86 -3.71 -3.08 -9.88
N TRP A 87 -3.92 -3.95 -10.86
CA TRP A 87 -3.85 -5.40 -10.70
C TRP A 87 -2.49 -5.89 -10.20
N ALA A 88 -1.40 -5.47 -10.85
CA ALA A 88 -0.04 -5.87 -10.46
C ALA A 88 0.30 -5.42 -9.03
N VAL A 89 -0.02 -4.18 -8.67
CA VAL A 89 0.19 -3.62 -7.33
C VAL A 89 -0.72 -4.27 -6.30
N ALA A 90 -1.97 -4.59 -6.64
CA ALA A 90 -2.87 -5.32 -5.74
C ALA A 90 -2.39 -6.75 -5.46
N LEU A 91 -1.84 -7.45 -6.47
CA LEU A 91 -1.22 -8.76 -6.29
C LEU A 91 0.08 -8.67 -5.48
N LEU A 92 0.93 -7.66 -5.71
CA LEU A 92 2.12 -7.39 -4.89
C LEU A 92 1.74 -7.09 -3.43
N ASN A 93 0.70 -6.30 -3.20
CA ASN A 93 0.19 -6.00 -1.86
C ASN A 93 -0.38 -7.27 -1.18
N LEU A 94 -1.11 -8.11 -1.92
CA LEU A 94 -1.61 -9.38 -1.40
C LEU A 94 -0.46 -10.34 -1.05
N LEU A 95 0.57 -10.44 -1.88
CA LEU A 95 1.80 -11.19 -1.58
C LEU A 95 2.51 -10.63 -0.35
N TRP A 96 2.62 -9.32 -0.22
CA TRP A 96 3.18 -8.67 0.97
C TRP A 96 2.42 -9.02 2.25
N CYS A 97 1.09 -9.11 2.19
CA CYS A 97 0.24 -9.55 3.31
C CYS A 97 0.46 -11.03 3.68
N PHE A 98 0.48 -11.93 2.70
CA PHE A 98 0.69 -13.36 2.95
C PHE A 98 2.11 -13.68 3.45
N LEU A 99 3.10 -12.89 3.03
CA LEU A 99 4.52 -13.15 3.29
C LEU A 99 5.08 -12.32 4.46
N GLN A 100 4.22 -11.69 5.29
CA GLN A 100 4.64 -10.97 6.51
C GLN A 100 5.54 -11.81 7.43
N ALA A 101 5.34 -13.13 7.46
CA ALA A 101 6.19 -14.08 8.18
C ALA A 101 7.69 -13.98 7.82
N TRP A 102 8.03 -13.56 6.59
CA TRP A 102 9.41 -13.40 6.15
C TRP A 102 10.13 -12.23 6.83
N GLN A 103 9.40 -11.27 7.40
CA GLN A 103 9.99 -10.18 8.19
C GLN A 103 10.63 -10.69 9.49
N CYS A 104 10.10 -11.78 10.06
CA CYS A 104 10.62 -12.43 11.28
C CYS A 104 11.64 -13.54 11.01
N MET A 105 11.93 -13.88 9.74
CA MET A 105 12.92 -14.92 9.38
C MET A 105 14.20 -14.27 8.83
N PRO A 106 15.35 -14.34 9.54
CA PRO A 106 16.59 -13.68 9.10
C PRO A 106 17.05 -14.17 7.72
N ASP A 107 16.92 -15.47 7.43
CA ASP A 107 17.26 -16.09 6.14
C ASP A 107 16.43 -15.56 4.95
N ARG A 108 15.32 -14.87 5.22
CA ARG A 108 14.42 -14.31 4.19
C ARG A 108 14.40 -12.78 4.18
N ALA A 109 15.25 -12.12 4.98
CA ALA A 109 15.34 -10.66 5.06
C ALA A 109 15.57 -9.99 3.69
N PHE A 110 16.41 -10.57 2.82
CA PHE A 110 16.60 -10.08 1.45
C PHE A 110 15.30 -10.08 0.64
N SER A 111 14.60 -11.23 0.60
CA SER A 111 13.35 -11.37 -0.14
C SER A 111 12.24 -10.47 0.42
N TRP A 112 12.18 -10.29 1.74
CA TRP A 112 11.24 -9.37 2.39
C TRP A 112 11.52 -7.90 2.02
N ASN A 113 12.79 -7.49 2.02
CA ASN A 113 13.19 -6.14 1.62
C ASN A 113 12.85 -5.87 0.15
N VAL A 114 13.13 -6.81 -0.76
CA VAL A 114 12.79 -6.69 -2.18
C VAL A 114 11.27 -6.60 -2.37
N LEU A 115 10.49 -7.50 -1.76
CA LEU A 115 9.03 -7.49 -1.85
C LEU A 115 8.41 -6.20 -1.29
N SER A 116 8.88 -5.74 -0.14
CA SER A 116 8.42 -4.50 0.49
C SER A 116 8.76 -3.26 -0.34
N LEU A 117 9.94 -3.25 -0.96
CA LEU A 117 10.37 -2.16 -1.85
C LEU A 117 9.48 -2.08 -3.09
N PHE A 118 9.29 -3.19 -3.82
CA PHE A 118 8.43 -3.23 -5.00
C PHE A 118 6.96 -2.91 -4.68
N THR A 119 6.45 -3.44 -3.57
CA THR A 119 5.06 -3.21 -3.15
C THR A 119 4.81 -1.74 -2.79
N LYS A 120 5.70 -1.10 -2.01
CA LYS A 120 5.55 0.31 -1.65
C LYS A 120 5.86 1.25 -2.83
N SER A 121 6.80 0.93 -3.71
CA SER A 121 7.06 1.74 -4.92
C SER A 121 5.91 1.67 -5.92
N GLY A 122 5.28 0.49 -6.07
CA GLY A 122 4.10 0.31 -6.92
C GLY A 122 2.90 1.13 -6.43
N MET A 123 2.63 1.15 -5.13
CA MET A 123 1.59 2.03 -4.57
C MET A 123 1.95 3.52 -4.74
N LEU A 124 3.19 3.93 -4.46
CA LEU A 124 3.60 5.32 -4.66
C LEU A 124 3.55 5.75 -6.13
N PHE A 125 3.80 4.82 -7.07
CA PHE A 125 3.64 5.09 -8.50
C PHE A 125 2.19 5.42 -8.87
N LEU A 126 1.23 4.62 -8.39
CA LEU A 126 -0.20 4.90 -8.56
C LEU A 126 -0.59 6.23 -7.87
N GLU A 127 0.01 6.53 -6.72
CA GLU A 127 -0.24 7.76 -5.94
C GLU A 127 0.21 9.02 -6.72
N VAL A 128 1.45 9.03 -7.21
CA VAL A 128 2.03 10.18 -7.92
C VAL A 128 1.44 10.32 -9.33
N SER A 129 1.20 9.22 -10.05
CA SER A 129 0.57 9.28 -11.39
C SER A 129 -0.85 9.82 -11.33
N LEU A 130 -1.65 9.41 -10.33
CA LEU A 130 -3.00 9.92 -10.10
C LEU A 130 -3.01 11.42 -9.78
N ILE A 131 -2.17 11.86 -8.83
CA ILE A 131 -2.06 13.29 -8.49
C ILE A 131 -1.65 14.11 -9.72
N ALA A 132 -0.63 13.66 -10.47
CA ALA A 132 -0.14 14.35 -11.64
C ALA A 132 -1.18 14.41 -12.77
N PHE A 133 -1.97 13.36 -12.98
CA PHE A 133 -3.09 13.35 -13.93
C PHE A 133 -4.17 14.36 -13.54
N LEU A 134 -4.61 14.33 -12.29
CA LEU A 134 -5.70 15.18 -11.81
C LEU A 134 -5.32 16.67 -11.71
N LEU A 135 -4.03 16.99 -11.57
CA LEU A 135 -3.52 18.37 -11.61
C LEU A 135 -3.39 18.97 -13.02
N GLN A 136 -3.44 18.17 -14.09
CA GLN A 136 -3.33 18.70 -15.46
C GLN A 136 -4.62 19.35 -15.98
N GLY A 137 -5.77 19.05 -15.39
CA GLY A 137 -7.06 19.63 -15.77
C GLY A 137 -7.54 19.25 -17.17
N ASN A 138 -8.60 19.92 -17.62
CA ASN A 138 -9.37 19.60 -18.83
C ASN A 138 -8.72 20.03 -20.16
N GLU A 139 -7.44 20.45 -20.15
CA GLU A 139 -6.78 21.18 -21.24
C GLU A 139 -6.08 20.30 -22.28
N ALA A 140 -6.15 18.97 -22.15
CA ALA A 140 -5.52 18.03 -23.09
C ALA A 140 -6.36 16.77 -23.25
N SER A 141 -6.36 16.19 -24.45
CA SER A 141 -6.99 14.90 -24.71
C SER A 141 -6.39 13.84 -23.79
N GLY A 142 -7.21 13.24 -22.93
CA GLY A 142 -6.76 12.62 -21.68
C GLY A 142 -5.66 11.57 -21.80
N TYR A 143 -5.59 10.84 -22.93
CA TYR A 143 -4.59 9.81 -23.18
C TYR A 143 -3.14 10.37 -23.26
N GLU A 144 -2.92 11.51 -23.94
CA GLU A 144 -1.59 12.09 -24.10
C GLU A 144 -1.11 12.74 -22.80
N SER A 145 -2.03 13.39 -22.08
CA SER A 145 -1.78 13.90 -20.72
C SER A 145 -1.38 12.77 -19.76
N LEU A 146 -2.15 11.68 -19.72
CA LEU A 146 -1.89 10.54 -18.84
C LEU A 146 -0.59 9.81 -19.21
N GLY A 147 -0.28 9.64 -20.50
CA GLY A 147 1.02 9.12 -20.94
C GLY A 147 2.20 9.97 -20.45
N ARG A 148 2.07 11.30 -20.49
CA ARG A 148 3.09 12.23 -19.97
C ARG A 148 3.21 12.17 -18.45
N THR A 149 2.10 12.09 -17.70
CA THR A 149 2.17 11.98 -16.23
C THR A 149 2.75 10.65 -15.78
N PHE A 150 2.48 9.57 -16.52
CA PHE A 150 3.05 8.25 -16.29
C PHE A 150 4.58 8.25 -16.39
N VAL A 151 5.15 8.94 -17.39
CA VAL A 151 6.61 9.09 -17.54
C VAL A 151 7.20 9.92 -16.39
N ILE A 152 6.55 11.02 -16.01
CA ILE A 152 7.01 11.90 -14.92
C ILE A 152 6.95 11.17 -13.57
N SER A 153 5.83 10.51 -13.25
CA SER A 153 5.69 9.72 -12.02
C SER A 153 6.65 8.53 -12.01
N GLY A 154 6.88 7.90 -13.17
CA GLY A 154 7.86 6.82 -13.34
C GLY A 154 9.28 7.27 -13.01
N ALA A 155 9.69 8.46 -13.46
CA ALA A 155 10.99 9.04 -13.14
C ALA A 155 11.12 9.34 -11.63
N VAL A 156 10.09 9.95 -11.02
CA VAL A 156 10.05 10.25 -9.57
C VAL A 156 10.13 8.98 -8.73
N VAL A 157 9.35 7.95 -9.06
CA VAL A 157 9.36 6.67 -8.34
C VAL A 157 10.67 5.93 -8.56
N SER A 158 11.26 5.99 -9.76
CA SER A 158 12.56 5.38 -10.02
C SER A 158 13.65 6.00 -9.16
N ALA A 159 13.64 7.33 -8.98
CA ALA A 159 14.57 8.02 -8.08
C ALA A 159 14.36 7.61 -6.59
N ASP A 160 13.11 7.52 -6.13
CA ASP A 160 12.76 7.04 -4.79
C ASP A 160 13.18 5.57 -4.56
N VAL A 161 12.98 4.71 -5.55
CA VAL A 161 13.43 3.31 -5.56
C VAL A 161 14.95 3.21 -5.51
N LEU A 162 15.67 3.98 -6.33
CA LEU A 162 17.14 4.00 -6.33
C LEU A 162 17.68 4.46 -4.97
N LEU A 163 17.11 5.53 -4.40
CA LEU A 163 17.47 6.01 -3.06
C LEU A 163 17.26 4.93 -2.00
N LYS A 164 16.08 4.31 -1.95
CA LYS A 164 15.77 3.23 -0.99
C LYS A 164 16.66 2.00 -1.20
N THR A 165 16.97 1.65 -2.45
CA THR A 165 17.87 0.53 -2.79
C THR A 165 19.29 0.79 -2.26
N ILE A 166 19.82 1.99 -2.43
CA ILE A 166 21.15 2.38 -1.91
C ILE A 166 21.17 2.33 -0.38
N TYR A 167 20.13 2.81 0.30
CA TYR A 167 20.08 2.74 1.76
C TYR A 167 19.94 1.30 2.30
N VAL A 168 19.11 0.46 1.69
CA VAL A 168 18.90 -0.93 2.13
C VAL A 168 20.11 -1.82 1.82
N PHE A 169 20.60 -1.81 0.59
CA PHE A 169 21.60 -2.77 0.11
C PHE A 169 23.03 -2.21 0.09
N GLY A 170 23.21 -0.88 -0.02
CA GLY A 170 24.52 -0.23 0.04
C GLY A 170 24.94 0.10 1.47
N PHE A 171 24.06 0.74 2.25
CA PHE A 171 24.32 1.10 3.64
C PHE A 171 23.83 0.07 4.67
N GLY A 172 23.14 -1.00 4.24
CA GLY A 172 22.66 -2.06 5.14
C GLY A 172 21.56 -1.64 6.11
N VAL A 173 20.90 -0.49 5.91
CA VAL A 173 19.91 0.05 6.86
C VAL A 173 18.58 -0.71 6.72
N PRO A 174 18.07 -1.35 7.80
CA PRO A 174 16.84 -2.15 7.77
C PRO A 174 15.57 -1.30 7.67
N LEU A 175 15.30 -0.70 6.51
CA LEU A 175 14.13 0.16 6.27
C LEU A 175 12.78 -0.54 6.42
N PHE A 176 12.72 -1.86 6.18
CA PHE A 176 11.49 -2.67 6.20
C PHE A 176 11.45 -3.74 7.32
N ILE A 177 12.42 -3.73 8.24
CA ILE A 177 12.44 -4.64 9.41
C ILE A 177 12.28 -3.78 10.66
N ASP A 178 11.30 -4.11 11.51
CA ASP A 178 10.91 -3.27 12.64
C ASP A 178 11.52 -3.70 13.98
N ALA A 179 12.41 -4.70 13.94
CA ALA A 179 13.12 -5.24 15.10
C ALA A 179 14.07 -4.25 15.79
N ASP A 180 14.49 -3.17 15.10
CA ASP A 180 15.52 -2.26 15.61
C ASP A 180 15.01 -0.82 15.75
N GLN A 181 14.83 -0.40 17.00
CA GLN A 181 14.42 0.96 17.37
C GLN A 181 15.61 1.95 17.32
N GLY A 182 16.86 1.46 17.26
CA GLY A 182 18.06 2.23 17.58
C GLY A 182 18.65 3.11 16.47
N THR A 183 18.32 2.86 15.20
CA THR A 183 18.98 3.57 14.07
C THR A 183 18.20 4.81 13.62
N GLY A 184 18.49 5.97 14.22
CA GLY A 184 17.81 7.25 13.92
C GLY A 184 17.78 7.63 12.43
N GLY A 185 18.75 7.18 11.64
CA GLY A 185 18.76 7.37 10.17
C GLY A 185 17.59 6.71 9.42
N LYS A 186 17.05 5.58 9.91
CA LYS A 186 15.85 4.93 9.35
C LYS A 186 14.66 5.90 9.41
N TRP A 187 14.41 6.44 10.59
CA TRP A 187 13.29 7.35 10.84
C TRP A 187 13.45 8.69 10.15
N GLY A 188 14.67 9.23 10.04
CA GLY A 188 14.95 10.44 9.25
C GLY A 188 14.49 10.34 7.79
N LEU A 189 14.78 9.21 7.11
CA LEU A 189 14.33 9.00 5.73
C LEU A 189 12.79 8.91 5.64
N TRP A 190 12.15 8.16 6.55
CA TRP A 190 10.68 8.07 6.60
C TRP A 190 10.02 9.42 6.90
N ILE A 191 10.60 10.24 7.79
CA ILE A 191 10.13 11.60 8.10
C ILE A 191 10.21 12.48 6.84
N ILE A 192 11.35 12.54 6.15
CA ILE A 192 11.49 13.36 4.94
C ILE A 192 10.49 12.91 3.87
N HIS A 193 10.37 11.60 3.65
CA HIS A 193 9.45 11.03 2.67
C HIS A 193 7.98 11.35 2.99
N LYS A 194 7.54 11.19 4.24
CA LYS A 194 6.17 11.53 4.67
C LYS A 194 5.93 13.03 4.73
N LEU A 195 6.95 13.85 5.02
CA LEU A 195 6.87 15.31 4.97
C LEU A 195 6.61 15.80 3.55
N VAL A 196 7.31 15.25 2.54
CA VAL A 196 7.10 15.60 1.12
C VAL A 196 5.68 15.23 0.69
N LEU A 197 5.20 14.02 0.97
CA LEU A 197 3.82 13.61 0.62
C LEU A 197 2.77 14.47 1.34
N THR A 198 2.93 14.71 2.64
CA THR A 198 2.04 15.58 3.42
C THR A 198 2.04 17.01 2.88
N GLY A 199 3.20 17.53 2.45
CA GLY A 199 3.32 18.82 1.81
C GLY A 199 2.58 18.91 0.47
N VAL A 200 2.74 17.91 -0.41
CA VAL A 200 2.02 17.86 -1.70
C VAL A 200 0.50 17.81 -1.49
N TYR A 201 0.00 16.91 -0.63
CA TYR A 201 -1.44 16.86 -0.33
C TYR A 201 -1.95 18.12 0.37
N GLY A 202 -1.16 18.71 1.27
CA GLY A 202 -1.47 19.97 1.94
C GLY A 202 -1.58 21.15 0.97
N LEU A 203 -0.69 21.22 -0.03
CA LEU A 203 -0.76 22.20 -1.11
C LEU A 203 -2.04 22.05 -1.96
N ILE A 204 -2.49 20.82 -2.25
CA ILE A 204 -3.74 20.58 -2.98
C ILE A 204 -4.95 21.05 -2.17
N VAL A 205 -5.01 20.74 -0.87
CA VAL A 205 -6.09 21.24 0.02
C VAL A 205 -6.04 22.76 0.13
N PHE A 206 -4.86 23.36 0.24
CA PHE A 206 -4.67 24.80 0.27
C PHE A 206 -5.14 25.47 -1.03
N MET A 207 -4.79 24.90 -2.20
CA MET A 207 -5.27 25.39 -3.49
C MET A 207 -6.79 25.34 -3.61
N HIS A 208 -7.45 24.30 -3.06
CA HIS A 208 -8.91 24.18 -3.05
C HIS A 208 -9.61 25.26 -2.22
N HIS A 209 -9.02 25.68 -1.10
CA HIS A 209 -9.54 26.74 -0.25
C HIS A 209 -9.14 28.15 -0.73
N SER A 210 -8.12 28.25 -1.58
CA SER A 210 -7.65 29.48 -2.18
C SER A 210 -8.41 29.84 -3.47
N ARG A 211 -8.14 31.03 -4.02
CA ARG A 211 -8.67 31.51 -5.33
C ARG A 211 -8.15 30.71 -6.54
N TRP A 212 -7.37 29.65 -6.31
CA TRP A 212 -6.77 28.78 -7.32
C TRP A 212 -7.61 27.51 -7.57
N LYS A 213 -8.77 27.40 -6.91
CA LYS A 213 -9.75 26.32 -7.03
C LYS A 213 -10.10 25.98 -8.49
N ASP A 214 -10.18 26.98 -9.37
CA ASP A 214 -10.56 26.82 -10.78
C ASP A 214 -9.54 26.01 -11.62
N ARG A 215 -8.35 25.74 -11.08
CA ARG A 215 -7.34 24.83 -11.66
C ARG A 215 -7.47 23.37 -11.20
N LEU A 216 -8.32 23.08 -10.23
CA LEU A 216 -8.52 21.74 -9.67
C LEU A 216 -9.79 21.09 -10.23
N PRO A 217 -9.87 19.75 -10.31
CA PRO A 217 -11.05 19.06 -10.80
C PRO A 217 -12.27 19.31 -9.91
N ALA A 218 -13.45 19.44 -10.52
CA ALA A 218 -14.69 19.76 -9.80
C ALA A 218 -15.30 18.59 -8.99
N LYS A 219 -14.77 17.37 -9.13
CA LYS A 219 -15.35 16.15 -8.52
C LYS A 219 -15.16 16.13 -6.99
N PRO A 220 -16.23 15.96 -6.17
CA PRO A 220 -16.12 15.97 -4.71
C PRO A 220 -15.35 14.76 -4.14
N ALA A 221 -15.43 13.59 -4.78
CA ALA A 221 -14.73 12.37 -4.36
C ALA A 221 -13.20 12.53 -4.35
N TYR A 222 -12.64 13.34 -5.26
CA TYR A 222 -11.22 13.66 -5.28
C TYR A 222 -10.75 14.34 -3.99
N TYR A 223 -11.52 15.30 -3.48
CA TYR A 223 -11.17 16.01 -2.25
C TYR A 223 -11.29 15.13 -1.01
N GLN A 224 -12.23 14.18 -0.99
CA GLN A 224 -12.31 13.16 0.05
C GLN A 224 -11.05 12.27 0.05
N TYR A 225 -10.59 11.84 -1.13
CA TYR A 225 -9.34 11.09 -1.28
C TYR A 225 -8.11 11.91 -0.82
N VAL A 226 -7.97 13.16 -1.29
CA VAL A 226 -6.87 14.06 -0.91
C VAL A 226 -6.84 14.30 0.60
N CYS A 227 -7.99 14.55 1.24
CA CYS A 227 -8.07 14.73 2.69
C CYS A 227 -7.75 13.44 3.46
N ALA A 228 -8.21 12.27 3.00
CA ALA A 228 -7.88 10.99 3.61
C ALA A 228 -6.37 10.68 3.52
N MET A 229 -5.76 10.93 2.36
CA MET A 229 -4.33 10.75 2.15
C MET A 229 -3.47 11.76 2.90
N LEU A 230 -3.93 13.01 3.04
CA LEU A 230 -3.31 14.02 3.90
C LEU A 230 -3.33 13.57 5.37
N ALA A 231 -4.46 13.07 5.86
CA ALA A 231 -4.60 12.57 7.22
C ALA A 231 -3.72 11.34 7.48
N LEU A 232 -3.71 10.36 6.57
CA LEU A 232 -2.85 9.15 6.69
C LEU A 232 -1.37 9.50 6.67
N ASN A 233 -0.92 10.34 5.73
CA ASN A 233 0.49 10.75 5.66
C ASN A 233 0.90 11.65 6.85
N GLY A 234 0.03 12.55 7.30
CA GLY A 234 0.26 13.40 8.46
C GLY A 234 0.33 12.63 9.79
N LEU A 235 -0.58 11.65 10.01
CA LEU A 235 -0.51 10.75 11.15
C LEU A 235 0.74 9.86 11.11
N SER A 236 1.15 9.41 9.92
CA SER A 236 2.37 8.61 9.74
C SER A 236 3.63 9.42 10.01
N LEU A 237 3.67 10.68 9.55
CA LEU A 237 4.73 11.65 9.85
C LEU A 237 4.82 11.94 11.36
N PHE A 238 3.69 12.16 12.01
CA PHE A 238 3.62 12.37 13.47
C PHE A 238 4.09 11.12 14.24
N GLY A 239 3.69 9.93 13.81
CA GLY A 239 4.19 8.66 14.35
C GLY A 239 5.71 8.53 14.23
N CYS A 240 6.28 8.81 13.05
CA CYS A 240 7.73 8.77 12.83
C CYS A 240 8.48 9.82 13.68
N PHE A 241 7.93 11.03 13.83
CA PHE A 241 8.47 12.08 14.70
C PHE A 241 8.46 11.65 16.18
N LEU A 242 7.36 11.05 16.65
CA LEU A 242 7.26 10.52 18.01
C LEU A 242 8.30 9.41 18.27
N ILE A 243 8.53 8.51 17.31
CA ILE A 243 9.58 7.49 17.44
C ILE A 243 10.98 8.13 17.49
N ALA A 244 11.25 9.14 16.66
CA ALA A 244 12.52 9.87 16.70
C ALA A 244 12.74 10.61 18.04
N CYS A 245 11.66 11.00 18.72
CA CYS A 245 11.68 11.55 20.08
C CYS A 245 11.67 10.47 21.19
N GLY A 246 11.77 9.18 20.86
CA GLY A 246 11.79 8.07 21.82
C GLY A 246 10.43 7.68 22.41
N ALA A 247 9.32 8.23 21.91
CA ALA A 247 7.98 7.92 22.41
C ALA A 247 7.42 6.66 21.74
N GLY A 248 7.35 5.54 22.48
CA GLY A 248 6.89 4.23 21.97
C GLY A 248 5.49 4.22 21.35
N PHE A 249 4.61 5.16 21.72
CA PHE A 249 3.31 5.35 21.06
C PHE A 249 3.42 5.64 19.55
N GLY A 250 4.52 6.25 19.11
CA GLY A 250 4.77 6.52 17.70
C GLY A 250 4.88 5.25 16.85
N LEU A 251 5.38 4.14 17.39
CA LEU A 251 5.45 2.85 16.71
C LEU A 251 4.06 2.25 16.50
N TRP A 252 3.20 2.33 17.52
CA TRP A 252 1.80 1.90 17.39
C TRP A 252 1.06 2.73 16.32
N LEU A 253 1.23 4.06 16.33
CA LEU A 253 0.60 4.95 15.36
C LEU A 253 1.13 4.71 13.94
N TYR A 254 2.44 4.54 13.77
CA TYR A 254 3.05 4.20 12.48
C TYR A 254 2.53 2.87 11.94
N ASN A 255 2.46 1.83 12.78
CA ASN A 255 1.92 0.53 12.39
C ASN A 255 0.44 0.62 12.02
N LEU A 256 -0.38 1.38 12.75
CA LEU A 256 -1.78 1.66 12.40
C LEU A 256 -1.89 2.33 11.03
N THR A 257 -1.10 3.39 10.76
CA THR A 257 -1.12 4.02 9.42
C THR A 257 -0.64 3.09 8.31
N THR A 258 0.26 2.16 8.61
CA THR A 258 0.71 1.12 7.66
C THR A 258 -0.42 0.14 7.35
N VAL A 259 -1.15 -0.35 8.36
CA VAL A 259 -2.36 -1.19 8.16
C VAL A 259 -3.37 -0.45 7.29
N CYS A 260 -3.73 0.79 7.65
CA CYS A 260 -4.71 1.58 6.89
C CYS A 260 -4.28 1.82 5.44
N TYR A 261 -2.99 2.11 5.19
CA TYR A 261 -2.47 2.28 3.82
C TYR A 261 -2.59 0.96 3.04
N HIS A 262 -2.01 -0.13 3.52
CA HIS A 262 -2.04 -1.42 2.81
C HIS A 262 -3.45 -2.01 2.64
N ALA A 263 -4.39 -1.71 3.55
CA ALA A 263 -5.77 -2.20 3.48
C ALA A 263 -6.72 -1.34 2.64
N LEU A 264 -6.61 0.00 2.71
CA LEU A 264 -7.64 0.92 2.20
C LEU A 264 -7.20 1.73 0.97
N TYR A 265 -5.90 1.92 0.74
CA TYR A 265 -5.39 2.78 -0.33
C TYR A 265 -5.86 2.32 -1.73
N LEU A 266 -5.67 1.04 -2.06
CA LEU A 266 -6.03 0.50 -3.38
C LEU A 266 -7.56 0.49 -3.62
N PRO A 267 -8.42 0.09 -2.65
CA PRO A 267 -9.87 0.29 -2.74
C PRO A 267 -10.28 1.75 -2.96
N LEU A 268 -9.71 2.69 -2.19
CA LEU A 268 -10.02 4.12 -2.32
C LEU A 268 -9.66 4.63 -3.71
N LEU A 269 -8.47 4.31 -4.21
CA LEU A 269 -8.01 4.69 -5.55
C LEU A 269 -8.90 4.10 -6.66
N TYR A 270 -9.35 2.85 -6.52
CA TYR A 270 -10.29 2.26 -7.48
C TYR A 270 -11.62 3.03 -7.51
N VAL A 271 -12.20 3.29 -6.34
CA VAL A 271 -13.53 3.92 -6.23
C VAL A 271 -13.51 5.38 -6.66
N THR A 272 -12.48 6.15 -6.33
CA THR A 272 -12.44 7.60 -6.61
C THR A 272 -11.97 7.96 -8.02
N PHE A 273 -11.44 7.01 -8.79
CA PHE A 273 -10.90 7.26 -10.11
C PHE A 273 -11.38 6.26 -11.16
N LEU A 274 -11.20 4.96 -10.90
CA LEU A 274 -11.36 3.94 -11.93
C LEU A 274 -12.83 3.55 -12.14
N ALA A 275 -13.64 3.58 -11.08
CA ALA A 275 -15.09 3.38 -11.17
C ALA A 275 -15.75 4.43 -12.08
N ASP A 276 -15.43 5.71 -11.88
CA ASP A 276 -15.86 6.83 -12.73
C ASP A 276 -15.40 6.64 -14.18
N PHE A 277 -14.13 6.27 -14.39
CA PHE A 277 -13.58 6.11 -15.74
C PHE A 277 -14.31 5.03 -16.55
N PHE A 278 -14.66 3.90 -15.91
CA PHE A 278 -15.47 2.87 -16.57
C PHE A 278 -16.90 3.34 -16.90
N GLN A 279 -17.49 4.23 -16.09
CA GLN A 279 -18.81 4.81 -16.38
C GLN A 279 -18.76 5.79 -17.55
N GLU A 280 -17.71 6.61 -17.62
CA GLU A 280 -17.49 7.54 -18.73
C GLU A 280 -17.25 6.78 -20.07
N GLU A 281 -16.50 5.67 -20.06
CA GLU A 281 -16.35 4.81 -21.24
C GLU A 281 -17.64 4.05 -21.61
N ASP A 282 -18.39 3.49 -20.65
CA ASP A 282 -19.68 2.83 -20.92
C ASP A 282 -20.67 3.83 -21.61
N MET A 283 -20.76 5.07 -21.10
CA MET A 283 -21.58 6.14 -21.71
C MET A 283 -21.10 6.51 -23.12
N LEU A 284 -19.79 6.59 -23.37
CA LEU A 284 -19.27 6.87 -24.72
C LEU A 284 -19.59 5.73 -25.70
N LEU A 285 -19.49 4.47 -25.25
CA LEU A 285 -19.85 3.30 -26.06
C LEU A 285 -21.34 3.30 -26.43
N GLU A 286 -22.22 3.61 -25.47
CA GLU A 286 -23.67 3.73 -25.70
C GLU A 286 -24.00 4.86 -26.69
N ASN A 287 -23.31 6.00 -26.60
CA ASN A 287 -23.49 7.10 -27.56
C ASN A 287 -23.02 6.74 -28.99
N VAL A 288 -21.89 6.06 -29.13
CA VAL A 288 -21.40 5.57 -30.45
C VAL A 288 -22.39 4.57 -31.03
N TYR A 289 -22.81 3.57 -30.25
CA TYR A 289 -23.78 2.57 -30.67
C TYR A 289 -25.14 3.20 -31.05
N TYR A 290 -25.61 4.19 -30.27
CA TYR A 290 -26.82 4.95 -30.61
C TYR A 290 -26.67 5.73 -31.92
N SER A 291 -25.49 6.34 -32.17
CA SER A 291 -25.23 7.01 -33.45
C SER A 291 -25.19 6.04 -34.64
N GLU A 292 -24.59 4.85 -34.48
CA GLU A 292 -24.60 3.81 -35.52
C GLU A 292 -26.03 3.29 -35.80
N MET A 293 -26.85 3.09 -34.76
CA MET A 293 -28.27 2.74 -34.95
C MET A 293 -29.07 3.86 -35.63
N LYS A 294 -28.75 5.12 -35.33
CA LYS A 294 -29.38 6.28 -35.99
C LYS A 294 -28.98 6.38 -37.46
N ASP A 295 -27.70 6.26 -37.77
CA ASP A 295 -27.20 6.31 -39.15
C ASP A 295 -27.68 5.10 -39.99
N ALA A 296 -28.02 3.98 -39.33
CA ALA A 296 -28.69 2.82 -39.94
C ALA A 296 -30.20 3.02 -40.17
N GLY A 297 -30.77 4.20 -39.89
CA GLY A 297 -32.20 4.50 -40.08
C GLY A 297 -33.13 3.81 -39.06
N PHE A 298 -32.59 3.22 -37.99
CA PHE A 298 -33.39 2.44 -37.02
C PHE A 298 -34.34 3.29 -36.17
N PHE A 299 -34.17 4.62 -36.21
CA PHE A 299 -35.02 5.60 -35.53
C PHE A 299 -35.82 6.50 -36.49
N ASP A 300 -35.66 6.34 -37.82
CA ASP A 300 -36.41 7.08 -38.83
C ASP A 300 -37.77 6.41 -39.10
N ALA A 301 -38.51 6.15 -38.01
CA ALA A 301 -39.88 5.70 -38.08
C ALA A 301 -40.80 6.92 -38.27
N ASP A 302 -41.30 7.12 -39.48
CA ASP A 302 -42.37 8.06 -39.79
C ASP A 302 -43.60 7.72 -38.92
N TRP A 303 -43.88 8.54 -37.90
CA TRP A 303 -45.10 8.49 -37.11
C TRP A 303 -46.17 9.38 -37.75
N ASP A 304 -46.75 8.88 -38.84
CA ASP A 304 -48.02 9.37 -39.44
C ASP A 304 -49.25 8.77 -38.72
#